data_AF-A0A1S5VQH8-F1
#
_entry.id   AF-A0A1S5VQH8-F1
#
_cell.length_a   1.000
_cell.length_b   1.000
_cell.length_c   1.000
_cell.angle_alpha   90.00
_cell.angle_beta   90.00
_cell.angle_gamma   90.00
#
_symmetry.space_group_name_H-M   'P 1'
#
loop_
_entity.id
_entity.type
_entity.pdbx_description
1 polymer ?
#
loop_
_entity_poly.entity_id
_entity_poly.type
_entity_poly.pdbx_seq_one_letter_code
_entity_poly.pdbx_strand_id
1 'polypeptide(L)'
;MHENHPFHMVNKSPWPLTGAIGAMVTLMGLIKWFHQYDDSLLGIGAIITVLTMIQWWRDVTREGTYQGLHTKMVTKGLRWGMILFIVSEVLFFVSFFWAFFHTSLSPTIELGSTWPPTGIQPFNPLQVPLLNTAILLASGVTVTWAHHGLLENNATQATQGLFFTVLLGLYFTALQAYEYLEAPFTIADSAYGSTFFVATGFHGLHVIIGTTFLTTCLLRHTTLHFSSNHHFGFEAAAWYWHFVDVVWLFLYISIYWWGS
;
A
#
# COMPACT_ATOMS: atom_id res chain seq x y z
N MET A 1 36.35 -4.12 10.14
CA MET A 1 36.51 -2.72 10.57
C MET A 1 35.86 -2.60 11.93
N HIS A 2 36.62 -2.19 12.96
CA HIS A 2 36.03 -1.83 14.24
C HIS A 2 35.63 -0.36 14.15
N GLU A 3 34.34 -0.11 13.98
CA GLU A 3 33.77 1.23 14.10
C GLU A 3 33.42 1.48 15.56
N ASN A 4 33.75 2.66 16.09
CA ASN A 4 33.46 3.04 17.48
C ASN A 4 32.04 3.62 17.65
N HIS A 5 31.12 3.29 16.75
CA HIS A 5 29.73 3.77 16.79
C HIS A 5 28.75 2.68 16.32
N PRO A 6 27.48 2.72 16.77
CA PRO A 6 26.49 1.68 16.44
C PRO A 6 25.79 1.91 15.08
N PHE A 7 26.16 2.93 14.31
CA PHE A 7 25.52 3.28 13.03
C PHE A 7 26.08 2.50 11.84
N HIS A 8 25.23 2.35 10.81
CA HIS A 8 25.58 1.69 9.56
C HIS A 8 26.14 2.71 8.55
N MET A 9 27.39 2.53 8.15
CA MET A 9 28.02 3.29 7.06
C MET A 9 27.77 2.57 5.73
N VAL A 10 26.72 2.99 5.02
CA VAL A 10 26.28 2.35 3.78
C VAL A 10 27.34 2.53 2.67
N ASN A 11 27.57 1.46 1.89
CA ASN A 11 28.45 1.52 0.74
C ASN A 11 27.90 2.44 -0.37
N LYS A 12 28.79 2.90 -1.26
CA LYS A 12 28.37 3.63 -2.47
C LYS A 12 27.42 2.74 -3.29
N SER A 13 26.22 3.25 -3.54
CA SER A 13 25.15 2.53 -4.23
C SER A 13 24.66 3.30 -5.46
N PRO A 14 24.40 2.64 -6.60
CA PRO A 14 23.84 3.29 -7.78
C PRO A 14 22.33 3.53 -7.68
N TRP A 15 21.64 2.87 -6.74
CA TRP A 15 20.17 2.85 -6.67
C TRP A 15 19.50 4.22 -6.49
N PRO A 16 20.07 5.18 -5.74
CA PRO A 16 19.51 6.54 -5.68
C PRO A 16 19.49 7.22 -7.06
N LEU A 17 20.53 7.04 -7.87
CA LEU A 17 20.61 7.63 -9.20
C LEU A 17 19.65 6.94 -10.18
N THR A 18 19.61 5.60 -10.19
CA THR A 18 18.70 4.86 -11.08
C THR A 18 17.24 5.11 -10.70
N GLY A 19 16.94 5.27 -9.41
CA GLY A 19 15.61 5.65 -8.92
C GLY A 19 15.19 7.05 -9.39
N ALA A 20 16.10 8.04 -9.29
CA ALA A 20 15.83 9.39 -9.78
C ALA A 20 15.59 9.42 -11.30
N ILE A 21 16.41 8.68 -12.07
CA ILE A 21 16.22 8.54 -13.52
C ILE A 21 14.89 7.83 -13.82
N GLY A 22 14.57 6.75 -13.10
CA GLY A 22 13.30 6.03 -13.24
C GLY A 22 12.08 6.93 -13.01
N ALA A 23 12.10 7.74 -11.95
CA ALA A 23 11.05 8.70 -11.65
C ALA A 23 10.89 9.76 -12.76
N MET A 24 12.00 10.35 -13.22
CA MET A 24 12.00 11.33 -14.30
C MET A 24 11.44 10.74 -15.61
N VAL A 25 11.90 9.54 -15.99
CA VAL A 25 11.44 8.86 -17.22
C VAL A 25 9.96 8.50 -17.12
N THR A 26 9.49 8.06 -15.94
CA THR A 26 8.07 7.78 -15.70
C THR A 26 7.21 9.04 -15.88
N LEU A 27 7.63 10.18 -15.30
CA LEU A 27 6.92 11.45 -15.46
C LEU A 27 6.89 11.92 -16.92
N MET A 28 8.04 11.90 -17.61
CA MET A 28 8.10 12.23 -19.03
C MET A 28 7.29 11.26 -19.89
N GLY A 29 7.23 9.99 -19.49
CA GLY A 29 6.40 8.96 -20.11
C GLY A 29 4.91 9.24 -19.98
N LEU A 30 4.43 9.68 -18.81
CA LEU A 30 3.03 10.10 -18.62
C LEU A 30 2.68 11.29 -19.52
N ILE A 31 3.55 12.31 -19.59
CA ILE A 31 3.35 13.47 -20.47
C ILE A 31 3.27 13.04 -21.93
N LYS A 32 4.20 12.17 -22.36
CA LYS A 32 4.22 11.62 -23.73
C LYS A 32 2.96 10.80 -24.02
N TRP A 33 2.51 9.98 -23.08
CA TRP A 33 1.31 9.18 -23.25
C TRP A 33 0.06 10.05 -23.40
N PHE A 34 -0.15 11.04 -22.52
CA PHE A 34 -1.34 11.89 -22.57
C PHE A 34 -1.40 12.85 -23.76
N HIS A 35 -0.25 13.29 -24.29
CA HIS A 35 -0.22 14.26 -25.39
C HIS A 35 0.12 13.66 -26.76
N GLN A 36 0.80 12.52 -26.80
CA GLN A 36 1.29 11.89 -28.04
C GLN A 36 0.78 10.45 -28.21
N TYR A 37 -0.03 9.93 -27.28
CA TYR A 37 -0.60 8.58 -27.32
C TYR A 37 0.45 7.45 -27.43
N ASP A 38 1.66 7.69 -26.94
CA ASP A 38 2.76 6.71 -26.94
C ASP A 38 3.24 6.46 -25.51
N ASP A 39 2.99 5.24 -25.01
CA ASP A 39 3.27 4.76 -23.66
C ASP A 39 4.64 4.05 -23.53
N SER A 40 5.41 3.93 -24.62
CA SER A 40 6.72 3.25 -24.61
C SER A 40 7.66 3.77 -23.53
N LEU A 41 7.72 5.10 -23.37
CA LEU A 41 8.61 5.73 -22.39
C LEU A 41 8.12 5.51 -20.95
N LEU A 42 6.80 5.47 -20.74
CA LEU A 42 6.20 5.11 -19.46
C LEU A 42 6.57 3.68 -19.06
N GLY A 43 6.48 2.73 -20.00
CA GLY A 43 6.89 1.34 -19.79
C GLY A 43 8.37 1.21 -19.41
N ILE A 44 9.27 1.94 -20.09
CA ILE A 44 10.69 1.97 -19.75
C ILE A 44 10.91 2.54 -18.33
N GLY A 45 10.25 3.66 -17.99
CA GLY A 45 10.34 4.28 -16.67
C GLY A 45 9.87 3.36 -15.55
N ALA A 46 8.75 2.65 -15.77
CA ALA A 46 8.22 1.65 -14.84
C ALA A 46 9.22 0.50 -14.62
N ILE A 47 9.82 -0.05 -15.69
CA ILE A 47 10.82 -1.12 -15.59
C ILE A 47 12.05 -0.66 -14.78
N ILE A 48 12.59 0.54 -15.05
CA ILE A 48 13.74 1.07 -14.31
C ILE A 48 13.40 1.22 -12.82
N THR A 49 12.22 1.76 -12.51
CA THR A 49 11.77 1.95 -11.13
C THR A 49 11.62 0.61 -10.40
N VAL A 50 10.96 -0.38 -11.02
CA VAL A 50 10.79 -1.73 -10.43
C VAL A 50 12.12 -2.43 -10.22
N LEU A 51 13.02 -2.41 -11.22
CA LEU A 51 14.34 -3.00 -11.08
C LEU A 51 15.16 -2.31 -9.97
N THR A 52 15.06 -0.99 -9.84
CA THR A 52 15.74 -0.24 -8.77
C THR A 52 15.22 -0.68 -7.41
N MET A 53 13.89 -0.76 -7.21
CA MET A 53 13.28 -1.20 -5.95
C MET A 53 13.71 -2.61 -5.56
N ILE A 54 13.66 -3.57 -6.50
CA ILE A 54 14.06 -4.97 -6.25
C ILE A 54 15.54 -5.05 -5.84
N GLN A 55 16.43 -4.38 -6.56
CA GLN A 55 17.87 -4.44 -6.29
C GLN A 55 18.25 -3.71 -5.00
N TRP A 56 17.60 -2.57 -4.72
CA TRP A 56 17.84 -1.81 -3.50
C TRP A 56 17.38 -2.60 -2.26
N TRP A 57 16.16 -3.13 -2.25
CA TRP A 57 15.68 -3.92 -1.10
C TRP A 57 16.41 -5.27 -0.95
N ARG A 58 16.91 -5.85 -2.04
CA ARG A 58 17.84 -6.99 -1.97
C ARG A 58 19.10 -6.62 -1.19
N ASP A 59 19.70 -5.47 -1.49
CA ASP A 59 20.92 -5.04 -0.81
C ASP A 59 20.67 -4.70 0.67
N VAL A 60 19.56 -4.03 0.99
CA VAL A 60 19.13 -3.83 2.40
C VAL A 60 18.94 -5.16 3.13
N THR A 61 18.37 -6.18 2.46
CA THR A 61 18.22 -7.52 3.03
C THR A 61 19.58 -8.16 3.30
N ARG A 62 20.57 -7.95 2.42
CA ARG A 62 21.95 -8.46 2.60
C ARG A 62 22.66 -7.77 3.75
N GLU A 63 22.58 -6.45 3.82
CA GLU A 63 23.15 -5.61 4.87
C GLU A 63 22.59 -5.97 6.25
N GLY A 64 21.26 -6.16 6.33
CA GLY A 64 20.59 -6.54 7.57
C GLY A 64 20.81 -7.99 7.99
N THR A 65 20.58 -8.95 7.07
CA THR A 65 20.50 -10.38 7.40
C THR A 65 21.86 -11.07 7.34
N TYR A 66 22.64 -10.83 6.28
CA TYR A 66 23.89 -11.57 6.04
C TYR A 66 25.12 -10.86 6.59
N GLN A 67 25.13 -9.53 6.60
CA GLN A 67 26.26 -8.74 7.10
C GLN A 67 26.08 -8.28 8.55
N GLY A 68 24.87 -8.36 9.09
CA GLY A 68 24.58 -8.04 10.49
C GLY A 68 24.70 -6.55 10.83
N LEU A 69 24.56 -5.65 9.85
CA LEU A 69 24.79 -4.20 10.01
C LEU A 69 23.61 -3.47 10.68
N HIS A 70 22.48 -4.15 10.86
CA HIS A 70 21.29 -3.60 11.51
C HIS A 70 21.35 -3.77 13.03
N THR A 71 22.17 -2.93 13.69
CA THR A 71 22.21 -2.85 15.16
C THR A 71 20.88 -2.35 15.73
N LYS A 72 20.70 -2.42 17.06
CA LYS A 72 19.52 -1.87 17.75
C LYS A 72 19.29 -0.38 17.46
N MET A 73 20.36 0.40 17.31
CA MET A 73 20.24 1.84 17.01
C MET A 73 19.76 2.06 15.58
N VAL A 74 20.28 1.28 14.62
CA VAL A 74 19.86 1.33 13.22
C VAL A 74 18.40 0.92 13.08
N THR A 75 17.99 -0.20 13.69
CA THR A 75 16.58 -0.65 13.68
C THR A 75 15.64 0.34 14.33
N LYS A 76 16.05 1.01 15.42
CA LYS A 76 15.27 2.12 15.99
C LYS A 76 15.08 3.27 14.99
N GLY A 77 16.13 3.62 14.24
CA GLY A 77 16.05 4.61 13.17
C GLY A 77 15.09 4.20 12.04
N LEU A 78 15.18 2.93 11.59
CA LEU A 78 14.28 2.38 10.58
C LEU A 78 12.81 2.40 11.03
N ARG A 79 12.53 2.09 12.31
CA ARG A 79 11.19 2.19 12.90
C ARG A 79 10.63 3.61 12.82
N TRP A 80 11.42 4.62 13.20
CA TRP A 80 11.01 6.02 13.05
C TRP A 80 10.79 6.41 11.59
N GLY A 81 11.64 5.94 10.68
CA GLY A 81 11.47 6.15 9.24
C GLY A 81 10.14 5.61 8.73
N MET A 82 9.77 4.38 9.13
CA MET A 82 8.50 3.78 8.73
C MET A 82 7.28 4.51 9.32
N ILE A 83 7.36 4.93 10.59
CA ILE A 83 6.28 5.72 11.22
C ILE A 83 6.07 7.03 10.46
N LEU A 84 7.15 7.77 10.17
CA LEU A 84 7.06 9.04 9.44
C LEU A 84 6.54 8.85 8.02
N PHE A 85 6.94 7.77 7.34
CA PHE A 85 6.38 7.41 6.03
C PHE A 85 4.88 7.13 6.10
N ILE A 86 4.40 6.33 7.06
CA ILE A 86 2.96 6.08 7.23
C ILE A 86 2.22 7.39 7.54
N VAL A 87 2.78 8.27 8.36
CA VAL A 87 2.18 9.58 8.66
C VAL A 87 2.04 10.43 7.40
N SER A 88 3.02 10.43 6.49
CA SER A 88 2.87 11.14 5.21
C SER A 88 1.78 10.52 4.33
N GLU A 89 1.66 9.19 4.31
CA GLU A 89 0.58 8.51 3.57
C GLU A 89 -0.81 8.81 4.17
N VAL A 90 -0.93 8.90 5.49
CA VAL A 90 -2.19 9.33 6.14
C VAL A 90 -2.57 10.74 5.69
N LEU A 91 -1.63 11.69 5.68
CA LEU A 91 -1.89 13.06 5.21
C LEU A 91 -2.22 13.10 3.71
N PHE A 92 -1.63 12.21 2.91
CA PHE A 92 -1.98 12.03 1.51
C PHE A 92 -3.45 11.63 1.35
N PHE A 93 -3.93 10.63 2.09
CA PHE A 93 -5.35 10.25 2.08
C PHE A 93 -6.28 11.32 2.63
N VAL A 94 -5.86 12.10 3.65
CA VAL A 94 -6.65 13.23 4.16
C VAL A 94 -7.02 14.22 3.04
N SER A 95 -6.14 14.41 2.05
CA SER A 95 -6.46 15.27 0.90
C SER A 95 -7.64 14.75 0.05
N PHE A 96 -7.75 13.44 -0.14
CA PHE A 96 -8.87 12.82 -0.85
C PHE A 96 -10.16 12.87 -0.06
N PHE A 97 -10.10 12.60 1.25
CA PHE A 97 -11.26 12.77 2.13
C PHE A 97 -11.73 14.22 2.16
N TRP A 98 -10.82 15.18 2.18
CA TRP A 98 -11.18 16.59 2.07
C TRP A 98 -11.91 16.86 0.74
N ALA A 99 -11.37 16.44 -0.40
CA ALA A 99 -12.03 16.62 -1.69
C ALA A 99 -13.44 16.01 -1.72
N PHE A 100 -13.60 14.80 -1.18
CA PHE A 100 -14.90 14.13 -1.04
C PHE A 100 -15.88 14.90 -0.13
N PHE A 101 -15.47 15.27 1.09
CA PHE A 101 -16.34 15.99 2.03
C PHE A 101 -16.71 17.39 1.53
N HIS A 102 -15.78 18.08 0.87
CA HIS A 102 -16.05 19.39 0.28
C HIS A 102 -17.17 19.33 -0.77
N THR A 103 -17.13 18.32 -1.64
CA THR A 103 -18.10 18.16 -2.73
C THR A 103 -19.43 17.57 -2.28
N SER A 104 -19.42 16.65 -1.31
CA SER A 104 -20.62 15.99 -0.79
C SER A 104 -21.41 16.81 0.24
N LEU A 105 -20.75 17.59 1.10
CA LEU A 105 -21.43 18.40 2.13
C LEU A 105 -22.06 19.68 1.57
N SER A 106 -21.58 20.17 0.43
CA SER A 106 -22.14 21.34 -0.25
C SER A 106 -22.23 21.11 -1.77
N PRO A 107 -23.12 20.21 -2.23
CA PRO A 107 -23.23 19.88 -3.66
C PRO A 107 -23.63 21.09 -4.49
N THR A 108 -22.96 21.29 -5.62
CA THR A 108 -23.23 22.42 -6.51
C THR A 108 -24.56 22.25 -7.25
N ILE A 109 -25.05 23.33 -7.86
CA ILE A 109 -26.32 23.32 -8.60
C ILE A 109 -26.22 22.40 -9.83
N GLU A 110 -25.04 22.29 -10.43
CA GLU A 110 -24.76 21.43 -11.58
C GLU A 110 -24.90 19.93 -11.23
N LEU A 111 -24.75 19.56 -9.96
CA LEU A 111 -24.97 18.19 -9.46
C LEU A 111 -26.44 17.92 -9.07
N GLY A 112 -27.31 18.93 -9.16
CA GLY A 112 -28.70 18.86 -8.69
C GLY A 112 -28.89 19.32 -7.24
N SER A 113 -27.87 19.91 -6.61
CA SER A 113 -27.88 20.32 -5.19
C SER A 113 -28.18 19.18 -4.21
N THR A 114 -27.91 17.93 -4.62
CA THR A 114 -28.06 16.72 -3.81
C THR A 114 -26.80 15.86 -3.89
N TRP A 115 -26.59 15.02 -2.87
CA TRP A 115 -25.56 13.99 -2.87
C TRP A 115 -26.20 12.63 -2.53
N PRO A 116 -25.97 11.57 -3.32
CA PRO A 116 -25.22 11.54 -4.59
C PRO A 116 -25.83 12.43 -5.70
N PRO A 117 -25.04 12.83 -6.72
CA PRO A 117 -25.53 13.61 -7.85
C PRO A 117 -26.64 12.88 -8.62
N THR A 118 -27.56 13.64 -9.20
CA THR A 118 -28.69 13.07 -9.97
C THR A 118 -28.18 12.19 -11.12
N GLY A 119 -28.65 10.94 -11.19
CA GLY A 119 -28.28 9.97 -12.22
C GLY A 119 -27.16 8.99 -11.82
N ILE A 120 -26.45 9.25 -10.73
CA ILE A 120 -25.52 8.28 -10.15
C ILE A 120 -26.30 7.22 -9.37
N GLN A 121 -25.98 5.95 -9.63
CA GLN A 121 -26.45 4.80 -8.84
C GLN A 121 -25.28 4.26 -8.01
N PRO A 122 -25.17 4.63 -6.72
CA PRO A 122 -24.07 4.17 -5.88
C PRO A 122 -24.19 2.67 -5.58
N PHE A 123 -23.06 2.06 -5.20
CA PHE A 123 -23.07 0.67 -4.74
C PHE A 123 -23.84 0.49 -3.44
N ASN A 124 -24.40 -0.70 -3.25
CA ASN A 124 -24.98 -1.06 -1.96
C ASN A 124 -23.86 -1.41 -0.96
N PRO A 125 -23.71 -0.68 0.16
CA PRO A 125 -22.64 -0.92 1.13
C PRO A 125 -22.70 -2.29 1.81
N LEU A 126 -23.83 -2.99 1.77
CA LEU A 126 -24.02 -4.28 2.44
C LEU A 126 -23.64 -5.48 1.55
N GLN A 127 -23.22 -5.24 0.30
CA GLN A 127 -22.81 -6.29 -0.63
C GLN A 127 -21.28 -6.47 -0.64
N VAL A 128 -20.64 -6.38 -1.81
CA VAL A 128 -19.19 -6.53 -1.98
C VAL A 128 -18.39 -5.58 -1.06
N PRO A 129 -18.80 -4.31 -0.84
CA PRO A 129 -18.08 -3.44 0.09
C PRO A 129 -17.99 -3.99 1.52
N LEU A 130 -19.08 -4.54 2.05
CA LEU A 130 -19.08 -5.16 3.39
C LEU A 130 -18.21 -6.43 3.43
N LEU A 131 -18.24 -7.23 2.38
CA LEU A 131 -17.39 -8.41 2.26
C LEU A 131 -15.90 -8.01 2.25
N ASN A 132 -15.53 -7.00 1.48
CA ASN A 132 -14.16 -6.46 1.45
C ASN A 132 -13.73 -5.94 2.84
N THR A 133 -14.61 -5.28 3.58
CA THR A 133 -14.37 -4.90 4.98
C THR A 133 -14.09 -6.11 5.87
N ALA A 134 -14.90 -7.17 5.76
CA ALA A 134 -14.70 -8.38 6.55
C ALA A 134 -13.37 -9.08 6.20
N ILE A 135 -12.98 -9.10 4.93
CA ILE A 135 -11.73 -9.68 4.44
C ILE A 135 -10.52 -8.95 5.02
N LEU A 136 -10.51 -7.61 4.95
CA LEU A 136 -9.38 -6.83 5.48
C LEU A 136 -9.27 -6.96 7.00
N LEU A 137 -10.38 -6.88 7.74
CA LEU A 137 -10.37 -7.10 9.19
C LEU A 137 -9.89 -8.51 9.55
N ALA A 138 -10.33 -9.54 8.83
CA ALA A 138 -9.84 -10.91 9.03
C ALA A 138 -8.33 -11.00 8.73
N SER A 139 -7.85 -10.31 7.70
CA SER A 139 -6.42 -10.28 7.35
C SER A 139 -5.57 -9.59 8.43
N GLY A 140 -6.11 -8.56 9.09
CA GLY A 140 -5.51 -7.92 10.26
C GLY A 140 -5.35 -8.88 11.44
N VAL A 141 -6.32 -9.78 11.64
CA VAL A 141 -6.21 -10.85 12.64
C VAL A 141 -5.14 -11.87 12.24
N THR A 142 -5.11 -12.30 10.98
CA THR A 142 -4.14 -13.32 10.52
C THR A 142 -2.70 -12.80 10.53
N VAL A 143 -2.45 -11.52 10.23
CA VAL A 143 -1.09 -10.95 10.32
C VAL A 143 -0.65 -10.79 11.77
N THR A 144 -1.58 -10.48 12.67
CA THR A 144 -1.32 -10.45 14.12
C THR A 144 -0.98 -11.85 14.65
N TRP A 145 -1.71 -12.87 14.20
CA TRP A 145 -1.38 -14.27 14.50
C TRP A 145 0.00 -14.65 13.98
N ALA A 146 0.35 -14.24 12.75
CA ALA A 146 1.69 -14.47 12.20
C ALA A 146 2.79 -13.81 13.04
N HIS A 147 2.54 -12.60 13.54
CA HIS A 147 3.47 -11.87 14.39
C HIS A 147 3.73 -12.61 15.71
N HIS A 148 2.66 -13.06 16.39
CA HIS A 148 2.80 -13.87 17.60
C HIS A 148 3.54 -15.18 17.33
N GLY A 149 3.28 -15.83 16.19
CA GLY A 149 4.03 -17.01 15.77
C GLY A 149 5.54 -16.74 15.63
N LEU A 150 5.94 -15.57 15.10
CA LEU A 150 7.35 -15.17 15.02
C LEU A 150 7.97 -14.95 16.40
N LEU A 151 7.25 -14.24 17.29
CA LEU A 151 7.72 -13.94 18.65
C LEU A 151 7.90 -15.21 19.50
N GLU A 152 6.99 -16.17 19.36
CA GLU A 152 7.04 -17.47 20.04
C GLU A 152 7.97 -18.49 19.35
N ASN A 153 8.66 -18.08 18.29
CA ASN A 153 9.54 -18.93 17.48
C ASN A 153 8.82 -20.16 16.89
N ASN A 154 7.51 -20.05 16.65
CA ASN A 154 6.70 -21.08 16.00
C ASN A 154 6.58 -20.79 14.50
N ALA A 155 7.56 -21.32 13.75
CA ALA A 155 7.67 -21.09 12.31
C ALA A 155 6.41 -21.51 11.53
N THR A 156 5.75 -22.59 11.94
CA THR A 156 4.55 -23.10 11.23
C THR A 156 3.38 -22.13 11.34
N GLN A 157 3.12 -21.60 12.54
CA GLN A 157 2.04 -20.63 12.79
C GLN A 157 2.33 -19.29 12.10
N ALA A 158 3.59 -18.83 12.17
CA ALA A 158 4.02 -17.64 11.45
C ALA A 158 3.80 -17.76 9.92
N THR A 159 4.17 -18.90 9.33
CA THR A 159 3.97 -19.15 7.90
C THR A 159 2.49 -19.20 7.54
N GLN A 160 1.67 -19.91 8.33
CA GLN A 160 0.23 -20.05 8.07
C GLN A 160 -0.50 -18.70 8.15
N GLY A 161 -0.29 -17.94 9.23
CA GLY A 161 -0.93 -16.63 9.40
C GLY A 161 -0.54 -15.67 8.28
N LEU A 162 0.74 -15.66 7.89
CA LEU A 162 1.23 -14.77 6.84
C LEU A 162 0.73 -15.21 5.45
N PHE A 163 0.66 -16.52 5.18
CA PHE A 163 0.07 -17.06 3.95
C PHE A 163 -1.40 -16.67 3.80
N PHE A 164 -2.22 -16.84 4.85
CA PHE A 164 -3.63 -16.44 4.80
C PHE A 164 -3.81 -14.94 4.65
N THR A 165 -2.95 -14.12 5.28
CA THR A 165 -2.98 -12.66 5.10
C THR A 165 -2.75 -12.28 3.64
N VAL A 166 -1.73 -12.84 2.99
CA VAL A 166 -1.43 -12.60 1.57
C VAL A 166 -2.60 -13.05 0.69
N LEU A 167 -3.18 -14.22 0.96
CA LEU A 167 -4.32 -14.73 0.20
C LEU A 167 -5.54 -13.81 0.32
N LEU A 168 -5.85 -13.33 1.51
CA LEU A 168 -6.96 -12.39 1.75
C LEU A 168 -6.72 -11.03 1.07
N GLY A 169 -5.48 -10.53 1.06
CA GLY A 169 -5.12 -9.31 0.32
C GLY A 169 -5.30 -9.44 -1.20
N LEU A 170 -4.90 -10.58 -1.78
CA LEU A 170 -5.16 -10.90 -3.19
C LEU A 170 -6.66 -11.02 -3.47
N TYR A 171 -7.42 -11.63 -2.54
CA TYR A 171 -8.87 -11.78 -2.69
C TYR A 171 -9.60 -10.44 -2.66
N PHE A 172 -9.25 -9.55 -1.73
CA PHE A 172 -9.73 -8.16 -1.72
C PHE A 172 -9.45 -7.47 -3.05
N THR A 173 -8.22 -7.59 -3.58
CA THR A 173 -7.84 -6.93 -4.84
C THR A 173 -8.67 -7.45 -6.02
N ALA A 174 -8.94 -8.76 -6.07
CA ALA A 174 -9.78 -9.36 -7.10
C ALA A 174 -11.24 -8.89 -7.00
N LEU A 175 -11.80 -8.81 -5.79
CA LEU A 175 -13.15 -8.28 -5.58
C LEU A 175 -13.25 -6.79 -5.93
N GLN A 176 -12.25 -5.98 -5.58
CA GLN A 176 -12.23 -4.57 -5.94
C GLN A 176 -12.13 -4.37 -7.46
N ALA A 177 -11.35 -5.20 -8.16
CA ALA A 177 -11.31 -5.19 -9.62
C ALA A 177 -12.65 -5.59 -10.24
N TYR A 178 -13.33 -6.60 -9.69
CA TYR A 178 -14.67 -6.99 -10.11
C TYR A 178 -15.68 -5.85 -9.90
N GLU A 179 -15.65 -5.19 -8.74
CA GLU A 179 -16.51 -4.05 -8.44
C GLU A 179 -16.30 -2.90 -9.45
N TYR A 180 -15.05 -2.62 -9.83
CA TYR A 180 -14.76 -1.60 -10.85
C TYR A 180 -15.28 -1.96 -12.25
N LEU A 181 -15.30 -3.24 -12.61
CA LEU A 181 -15.83 -3.69 -13.89
C LEU A 181 -17.36 -3.61 -13.96
N GLU A 182 -18.03 -3.84 -12.84
CA GLU A 182 -19.50 -3.83 -12.73
C GLU A 182 -20.07 -2.47 -12.31
N ALA A 183 -19.22 -1.45 -12.11
CA ALA A 183 -19.64 -0.14 -11.67
C ALA A 183 -20.60 0.52 -12.69
N PRO A 184 -21.78 1.01 -12.27
CA PRO A 184 -22.70 1.71 -13.17
C PRO A 184 -22.29 3.17 -13.43
N PHE A 185 -21.14 3.59 -12.90
CA PHE A 185 -20.53 4.91 -13.07
C PHE A 185 -19.01 4.74 -13.25
N THR A 186 -18.36 5.74 -13.85
CA THR A 186 -16.95 5.76 -14.21
C THR A 186 -16.23 6.94 -13.56
N ILE A 187 -14.89 7.01 -13.69
CA ILE A 187 -14.10 8.14 -13.19
C ILE A 187 -14.50 9.49 -13.81
N ALA A 188 -15.10 9.47 -15.01
CA ALA A 188 -15.56 10.66 -15.72
C ALA A 188 -16.95 11.15 -15.25
N ASP A 189 -17.67 10.36 -14.46
CA ASP A 189 -19.04 10.65 -14.07
C ASP A 189 -19.10 11.53 -12.82
N SER A 190 -19.08 12.86 -13.06
CA SER A 190 -19.20 13.92 -12.06
C SER A 190 -18.09 13.92 -10.99
N ALA A 191 -18.24 14.81 -10.01
CA ALA A 191 -17.38 14.81 -8.82
C ALA A 191 -17.48 13.49 -8.01
N TYR A 192 -18.62 12.79 -8.08
CA TYR A 192 -18.81 11.51 -7.40
C TYR A 192 -17.84 10.44 -7.94
N GLY A 193 -17.86 10.18 -9.25
CA GLY A 193 -16.98 9.20 -9.88
C GLY A 193 -15.51 9.53 -9.70
N SER A 194 -15.14 10.80 -9.89
CA SER A 194 -13.76 11.26 -9.67
C SER A 194 -13.27 11.04 -8.23
N THR A 195 -14.06 11.44 -7.22
CA THR A 195 -13.66 11.28 -5.81
C THR A 195 -13.67 9.81 -5.38
N PHE A 196 -14.63 9.02 -5.85
CA PHE A 196 -14.70 7.58 -5.62
C PHE A 196 -13.45 6.88 -6.16
N PHE A 197 -13.25 6.88 -7.49
CA PHE A 197 -12.21 6.07 -8.13
C PHE A 197 -10.79 6.51 -7.77
N VAL A 198 -10.56 7.80 -7.52
CA VAL A 198 -9.24 8.27 -7.06
C VAL A 198 -8.98 7.79 -5.63
N ALA A 199 -9.90 7.99 -4.70
CA ALA A 199 -9.69 7.60 -3.30
C ALA A 199 -9.58 6.07 -3.13
N THR A 200 -10.52 5.31 -3.69
CA THR A 200 -10.51 3.84 -3.61
C THR A 200 -9.42 3.24 -4.50
N GLY A 201 -9.06 3.89 -5.61
CA GLY A 201 -7.99 3.46 -6.50
C GLY A 201 -6.61 3.59 -5.88
N PHE A 202 -6.32 4.74 -5.25
CA PHE A 202 -5.07 4.88 -4.48
C PHE A 202 -5.03 3.90 -3.31
N HIS A 203 -6.14 3.67 -2.60
CA HIS A 203 -6.19 2.61 -1.61
C HIS A 203 -5.88 1.24 -2.22
N GLY A 204 -6.50 0.87 -3.34
CA GLY A 204 -6.25 -0.39 -4.04
C GLY A 204 -4.77 -0.56 -4.39
N LEU A 205 -4.11 0.50 -4.87
CA LEU A 205 -2.66 0.51 -5.09
C LEU A 205 -1.88 0.21 -3.79
N HIS A 206 -2.27 0.81 -2.67
CA HIS A 206 -1.65 0.55 -1.37
C HIS A 206 -1.87 -0.90 -0.89
N VAL A 207 -3.03 -1.50 -1.14
CA VAL A 207 -3.27 -2.93 -0.86
C VAL A 207 -2.33 -3.81 -1.69
N ILE A 208 -2.12 -3.49 -2.96
CA ILE A 208 -1.19 -4.24 -3.83
C ILE A 208 0.25 -4.11 -3.33
N ILE A 209 0.68 -2.89 -2.95
CA ILE A 209 2.00 -2.65 -2.36
C ILE A 209 2.15 -3.44 -1.05
N GLY A 210 1.17 -3.37 -0.15
CA GLY A 210 1.16 -4.07 1.12
C GLY A 210 1.20 -5.59 0.96
N THR A 211 0.41 -6.12 0.02
CA THR A 211 0.38 -7.56 -0.29
C THR A 211 1.71 -8.03 -0.87
N THR A 212 2.33 -7.23 -1.73
CA THR A 212 3.68 -7.50 -2.27
C THR A 212 4.72 -7.49 -1.15
N PHE A 213 4.65 -6.53 -0.22
CA PHE A 213 5.55 -6.45 0.92
C PHE A 213 5.39 -7.66 1.86
N LEU A 214 4.15 -8.03 2.20
CA LEU A 214 3.87 -9.24 2.98
C LEU A 214 4.32 -10.53 2.27
N THR A 215 4.15 -10.61 0.94
CA THR A 215 4.66 -11.72 0.14
C THR A 215 6.19 -11.82 0.23
N THR A 216 6.90 -10.69 0.15
CA THR A 216 8.36 -10.68 0.35
C THR A 216 8.74 -11.13 1.77
N CYS A 217 7.95 -10.76 2.79
CA CYS A 217 8.15 -11.25 4.15
C CYS A 217 7.90 -12.76 4.24
N LEU A 218 6.89 -13.29 3.55
CA LEU A 218 6.60 -14.72 3.51
C LEU A 218 7.78 -15.49 2.91
N LEU A 219 8.30 -15.04 1.76
CA LEU A 219 9.47 -15.65 1.13
C LEU A 219 10.68 -15.61 2.06
N ARG A 220 10.97 -14.45 2.67
CA ARG A 220 12.08 -14.30 3.63
C ARG A 220 11.92 -15.16 4.88
N HIS A 221 10.70 -15.34 5.37
CA HIS A 221 10.39 -16.21 6.50
C HIS A 221 10.67 -17.68 6.13
N THR A 222 10.23 -18.13 4.95
CA THR A 222 10.49 -19.49 4.48
C THR A 222 11.97 -19.78 4.23
N THR A 223 12.78 -18.75 3.96
CA THR A 223 14.25 -18.85 3.85
C THR A 223 14.98 -18.55 5.17
N LEU A 224 14.26 -18.50 6.31
CA LEU A 224 14.81 -18.33 7.65
C LEU A 224 15.59 -17.02 7.88
N HIS A 225 15.20 -15.93 7.22
CA HIS A 225 15.83 -14.62 7.42
C HIS A 225 15.39 -13.89 8.70
N PHE A 226 14.29 -14.32 9.32
CA PHE A 226 13.75 -13.70 10.53
C PHE A 226 14.11 -14.50 11.77
N SER A 227 14.30 -13.78 12.88
CA SER A 227 14.45 -14.36 14.22
C SER A 227 13.37 -13.79 15.14
N SER A 228 13.09 -14.46 16.25
CA SER A 228 12.09 -14.00 17.24
C SER A 228 12.38 -12.62 17.83
N ASN A 229 13.63 -12.14 17.75
CA ASN A 229 14.05 -10.85 18.30
C ASN A 229 14.40 -9.80 17.23
N HIS A 230 14.50 -10.20 15.96
CA HIS A 230 14.91 -9.31 14.87
C HIS A 230 14.19 -9.67 13.58
N HIS A 231 13.10 -8.94 13.32
CA HIS A 231 12.22 -9.12 12.17
C HIS A 231 11.56 -7.79 11.75
N PHE A 232 12.31 -6.67 11.80
CA PHE A 232 11.77 -5.34 11.49
C PHE A 232 11.08 -5.24 10.11
N GLY A 233 11.57 -5.97 9.10
CA GLY A 233 10.91 -6.00 7.79
C GLY A 233 9.46 -6.50 7.87
N PHE A 234 9.20 -7.50 8.73
CA PHE A 234 7.85 -7.96 9.02
C PHE A 234 7.06 -6.93 9.85
N GLU A 235 7.66 -6.33 10.88
CA GLU A 235 7.00 -5.27 11.68
C GLU A 235 6.54 -4.10 10.78
N ALA A 236 7.40 -3.64 9.88
CA ALA A 236 7.08 -2.56 8.94
C ALA A 236 5.95 -2.96 7.98
N ALA A 237 5.98 -4.17 7.44
CA ALA A 237 4.90 -4.68 6.57
C ALA A 237 3.57 -4.80 7.34
N ALA A 238 3.59 -5.26 8.59
CA ALA A 238 2.39 -5.36 9.43
C ALA A 238 1.83 -3.97 9.80
N TRP A 239 2.68 -2.99 10.12
CA TRP A 239 2.24 -1.61 10.34
C TRP A 239 1.62 -0.99 9.10
N TYR A 240 2.22 -1.20 7.93
CA TYR A 240 1.65 -0.75 6.66
C TYR A 240 0.32 -1.44 6.36
N TRP A 241 0.21 -2.73 6.65
CA TRP A 241 -1.03 -3.49 6.45
C TRP A 241 -2.18 -2.97 7.32
N HIS A 242 -1.93 -2.72 8.61
CA HIS A 242 -2.94 -2.11 9.47
C HIS A 242 -3.28 -0.67 9.08
N PHE A 243 -2.32 0.09 8.54
CA PHE A 243 -2.60 1.39 7.94
C PHE A 243 -3.62 1.25 6.79
N VAL A 244 -3.41 0.29 5.88
CA VAL A 244 -4.34 -0.01 4.78
C VAL A 244 -5.73 -0.39 5.33
N ASP A 245 -5.80 -1.28 6.33
CA ASP A 245 -7.07 -1.65 6.98
C ASP A 245 -7.84 -0.43 7.51
N VAL A 246 -7.14 0.49 8.20
CA VAL A 246 -7.76 1.68 8.77
C VAL A 246 -8.26 2.62 7.68
N VAL A 247 -7.47 2.89 6.63
CA VAL A 247 -7.92 3.74 5.53
C VAL A 247 -9.15 3.14 4.84
N TRP A 248 -9.21 1.81 4.67
CA TRP A 248 -10.40 1.14 4.14
C TRP A 248 -11.64 1.43 4.98
N LEU A 249 -11.56 1.33 6.31
CA LEU A 249 -12.69 1.59 7.18
C LEU A 249 -13.21 3.03 7.01
N PHE A 250 -12.32 4.01 6.87
CA PHE A 250 -12.71 5.38 6.58
C PHE A 250 -13.36 5.53 5.19
N LEU A 251 -12.86 4.85 4.16
CA LEU A 251 -13.49 4.83 2.84
C LEU A 251 -14.87 4.18 2.87
N TYR A 252 -15.00 3.03 3.54
CA TYR A 252 -16.26 2.29 3.68
C TYR A 252 -17.31 3.15 4.37
N ILE A 253 -16.99 3.73 5.53
CA ILE A 253 -17.95 4.55 6.29
C ILE A 253 -18.29 5.84 5.53
N SER A 254 -17.30 6.51 4.97
CA SER A 254 -17.51 7.85 4.38
C SER A 254 -18.10 7.79 2.98
N ILE A 255 -17.50 7.00 2.08
CA ILE A 255 -17.87 7.01 0.66
C ILE A 255 -18.96 5.98 0.38
N TYR A 256 -18.77 4.73 0.83
CA TYR A 256 -19.71 3.64 0.49
C TYR A 256 -20.99 3.65 1.30
N TRP A 257 -20.99 4.23 2.52
CA TRP A 257 -22.15 4.16 3.40
C TRP A 257 -22.80 5.53 3.67
N TRP A 258 -22.05 6.53 4.10
CA TRP A 258 -22.61 7.86 4.34
C TRP A 258 -22.84 8.64 3.03
N GLY A 259 -21.91 8.52 2.08
CA GLY A 259 -21.89 9.24 0.81
C GLY A 259 -22.69 8.62 -0.32
N SER A 260 -23.44 7.57 -0.04
CA SER A 260 -24.20 6.75 -1.00
C SER A 260 -25.69 6.86 -0.73
#